data_AF-A0AAE0VT89-F1
#
_entry.id   AF-A0AAE0VT89-F1
#
_cell.length_a   1.000
_cell.length_b   1.000
_cell.length_c   1.000
_cell.angle_alpha   90.00
_cell.angle_beta   90.00
_cell.angle_gamma   90.00
#
_symmetry.space_group_name_H-M   'P 1'
#
loop_
_entity.id
_entity.type
_entity.pdbx_description
1 polymer ?
#
loop_
_entity_poly.entity_id
_entity_poly.type
_entity_poly.pdbx_seq_one_letter_code
_entity_poly.pdbx_strand_id
1 'polypeptide(L)'
;MCCYTLGLHVCDKASTISSILHNLTVTHASAPDCTTGDHMSSEALVLKSCNANSTTTWIKGENVMEFCNLLPLFTPIATFIDKLYQPDGGKAGIFLGCLPDGFKVVTNDTNQFAVQDCYSGVQIKHLQKGGIFLHDPSNYFVVRW
;
A
#
# COMPACT_ATOMS: atom_id res chain seq x y z
N MET A 1 18.02 -27.63 2.63
CA MET A 1 17.99 -26.15 2.72
C MET A 1 17.30 -25.65 1.46
N CYS A 2 16.00 -25.38 1.50
CA CYS A 2 15.24 -24.94 0.32
C CYS A 2 14.85 -23.48 0.48
N CYS A 3 15.32 -22.64 -0.45
CA CYS A 3 14.75 -21.31 -0.70
C CYS A 3 13.29 -21.49 -1.12
N TYR A 4 12.36 -21.16 -0.23
CA TYR A 4 11.03 -20.78 -0.67
C TYR A 4 11.18 -19.38 -1.27
N THR A 5 11.18 -19.26 -2.59
CA THR A 5 10.71 -18.02 -3.21
C THR A 5 9.24 -17.91 -2.84
N LEU A 6 8.96 -17.27 -1.71
CA LEU A 6 7.64 -16.69 -1.42
C LEU A 6 7.25 -15.97 -2.71
N GLY A 7 6.13 -16.38 -3.34
CA GLY A 7 5.59 -15.76 -4.56
C GLY A 7 5.10 -14.35 -4.26
N LEU A 8 6.03 -13.47 -3.90
CA LEU A 8 5.83 -12.07 -3.57
C LEU A 8 5.74 -11.32 -4.90
N HIS A 9 4.60 -10.69 -5.13
CA HIS A 9 4.45 -9.73 -6.21
C HIS A 9 5.29 -8.50 -5.90
N VAL A 10 6.04 -8.02 -6.89
CA VAL A 10 6.86 -6.79 -6.77
C VAL A 10 6.38 -5.81 -7.83
N CYS A 11 6.11 -4.58 -7.39
CA CYS A 11 5.59 -3.53 -8.25
C CYS A 11 6.66 -2.98 -9.20
N ASP A 12 6.23 -2.42 -10.33
CA ASP A 12 7.12 -1.77 -11.28
C ASP A 12 7.79 -0.56 -10.65
N LYS A 13 9.11 -0.69 -10.45
CA LYS A 13 9.94 0.31 -9.80
C LYS A 13 10.02 1.62 -10.58
N ALA A 14 10.12 1.53 -11.91
CA ALA A 14 10.35 2.70 -12.76
C ALA A 14 9.13 3.64 -12.77
N SER A 15 7.94 3.10 -13.00
CA SER A 15 6.67 3.85 -12.96
C SER A 15 6.38 4.41 -11.58
N THR A 16 6.66 3.63 -10.52
CA THR A 16 6.47 4.09 -9.13
C THR A 16 7.37 5.29 -8.83
N ILE A 17 8.67 5.21 -9.16
CA ILE A 17 9.60 6.33 -8.97
C ILE A 17 9.21 7.54 -9.82
N SER A 18 8.84 7.32 -11.09
CA SER A 18 8.37 8.40 -11.97
C SER A 18 7.14 9.11 -11.38
N SER A 19 6.20 8.36 -10.81
CA SER A 19 4.98 8.91 -10.20
C SER A 19 5.31 9.77 -8.98
N ILE A 20 6.30 9.37 -8.18
CA ILE A 20 6.82 10.17 -7.05
C ILE A 20 7.47 11.46 -7.56
N LEU A 21 8.39 11.37 -8.52
CA LEU A 21 9.17 12.52 -9.00
C LEU A 21 8.31 13.61 -9.63
N HIS A 22 7.24 13.21 -10.32
CA HIS A 22 6.30 14.12 -10.97
C HIS A 22 5.07 14.43 -10.11
N ASN A 23 5.01 13.95 -8.87
CA ASN A 23 3.87 14.12 -7.97
C ASN A 23 2.52 13.77 -8.64
N LEU A 24 2.51 12.68 -9.41
CA LEU A 24 1.35 12.28 -10.20
C LEU A 24 0.25 11.74 -9.31
N THR A 25 -0.99 12.10 -9.60
CA THR A 25 -2.16 11.41 -9.05
C THR A 25 -2.42 10.16 -9.87
N VAL A 26 -2.44 8.99 -9.21
CA VAL A 26 -2.67 7.70 -9.87
C VAL A 26 -4.13 7.31 -9.75
N THR A 27 -4.73 6.92 -10.87
CA THR A 27 -6.11 6.43 -10.95
C THR A 27 -6.18 5.03 -11.52
N HIS A 28 -7.19 4.26 -11.11
CA HIS A 28 -7.46 2.92 -11.64
C HIS A 28 -8.94 2.57 -11.51
N ALA A 29 -9.60 2.12 -12.58
CA ALA A 29 -11.06 1.90 -12.60
C ALA A 29 -11.59 0.88 -11.57
N SER A 30 -10.72 0.01 -11.04
CA SER A 30 -11.06 -0.95 -9.98
C SER A 30 -10.71 -0.47 -8.57
N ALA A 31 -10.20 0.75 -8.42
CA ALA A 31 -9.98 1.35 -7.12
C ALA A 31 -11.33 1.86 -6.56
N PRO A 32 -11.52 1.81 -5.23
CA PRO A 32 -12.67 2.43 -4.58
C PRO A 32 -12.93 3.86 -5.04
N ASP A 33 -14.21 4.19 -5.14
CA ASP A 33 -14.65 5.53 -5.50
C ASP A 33 -14.30 6.49 -4.38
N CYS A 34 -13.72 7.61 -4.77
CA CYS A 34 -13.65 8.79 -3.92
C CYS A 34 -15.06 9.37 -3.76
N THR A 35 -15.30 10.16 -2.72
CA THR A 35 -16.57 10.89 -2.46
C THR A 35 -17.07 11.77 -3.62
N THR A 36 -16.22 11.99 -4.60
CA THR A 36 -16.35 12.86 -5.78
C THR A 36 -16.49 12.05 -7.08
N GLY A 37 -16.45 10.71 -7.00
CA GLY A 37 -16.64 9.79 -8.13
C GLY A 37 -15.37 9.39 -8.88
N ASP A 38 -14.21 9.94 -8.52
CA ASP A 38 -12.93 9.57 -9.14
C ASP A 38 -12.32 8.32 -8.47
N HIS A 39 -11.60 7.48 -9.22
CA HIS A 39 -10.97 6.26 -8.69
C HIS A 39 -9.50 6.46 -8.30
N MET A 40 -9.25 7.35 -7.34
CA MET A 40 -7.90 7.82 -6.98
C MET A 40 -7.45 7.40 -5.57
N SER A 41 -8.10 6.41 -4.96
CA SER A 41 -7.76 5.96 -3.61
C SER A 41 -6.37 5.31 -3.55
N SER A 42 -5.87 5.06 -2.33
CA SER A 42 -4.54 4.48 -2.08
C SER A 42 -4.25 3.17 -2.86
N GLU A 43 -5.30 2.43 -3.18
CA GLU A 43 -5.31 1.16 -3.89
C GLU A 43 -5.03 1.33 -5.38
N ALA A 44 -5.38 2.47 -5.97
CA ALA A 44 -5.10 2.76 -7.38
C ALA A 44 -3.60 2.63 -7.69
N LEU A 45 -2.74 3.05 -6.76
CA LEU A 45 -1.30 2.90 -6.89
C LEU A 45 -0.88 1.42 -6.94
N VAL A 46 -1.43 0.58 -6.07
CA VAL A 46 -1.11 -0.85 -6.04
C VAL A 46 -1.67 -1.57 -7.25
N LEU A 47 -2.93 -1.31 -7.61
CA LEU A 47 -3.59 -1.87 -8.80
C LEU A 47 -2.79 -1.57 -10.07
N LYS A 48 -2.38 -0.31 -10.25
CA LYS A 48 -1.66 0.12 -11.45
C LYS A 48 -0.19 -0.30 -11.45
N SER A 49 0.56 0.03 -10.41
CA SER A 49 2.02 -0.18 -10.39
C SER A 49 2.41 -1.63 -10.17
N CYS A 50 1.55 -2.42 -9.51
CA CYS A 50 1.83 -3.82 -9.22
C CYS A 50 1.04 -4.77 -10.14
N ASN A 51 0.25 -4.22 -11.07
CA ASN A 51 -0.69 -4.98 -11.90
C ASN A 51 -1.57 -5.91 -11.05
N ALA A 52 -2.10 -5.36 -9.95
CA ALA A 52 -2.89 -6.13 -9.01
C ALA A 52 -4.33 -6.31 -9.50
N ASN A 53 -4.92 -7.46 -9.15
CA ASN A 53 -6.35 -7.69 -9.36
C ASN A 53 -7.18 -6.82 -8.40
N SER A 54 -8.51 -6.81 -8.60
CA SER A 54 -9.46 -6.08 -7.74
C SER A 54 -9.17 -6.25 -6.24
N THR A 55 -9.35 -5.17 -5.47
CA THR A 55 -9.14 -5.13 -4.02
C THR A 55 -9.96 -6.19 -3.27
N THR A 56 -11.09 -6.63 -3.84
CA THR A 56 -11.93 -7.72 -3.31
C THR A 56 -11.25 -9.09 -3.33
N THR A 57 -10.21 -9.26 -4.15
CA THR A 57 -9.44 -10.50 -4.26
C THR A 57 -8.17 -10.49 -3.40
N TRP A 58 -7.89 -9.39 -2.72
CA TRP A 58 -6.65 -9.25 -1.95
C TRP A 58 -6.66 -10.15 -0.71
N ILE A 59 -5.59 -10.93 -0.60
CA ILE A 59 -5.35 -11.88 0.49
C ILE A 59 -4.29 -11.28 1.40
N LYS A 60 -4.58 -11.31 2.70
CA LYS A 60 -3.65 -10.94 3.77
C LYS A 60 -2.44 -11.89 3.79
N GLY A 61 -1.25 -11.34 3.55
CA GLY A 61 0.03 -12.03 3.68
C GLY A 61 0.70 -11.82 5.03
N GLU A 62 2.03 -11.83 5.01
CA GLU A 62 2.88 -11.61 6.19
C GLU A 62 2.73 -10.21 6.75
N ASN A 63 2.89 -10.07 8.07
CA ASN A 63 2.95 -8.75 8.71
C ASN A 63 4.23 -8.03 8.28
N VAL A 64 4.09 -6.77 7.87
CA VAL A 64 5.22 -5.98 7.35
C VAL A 64 6.26 -5.75 8.43
N MET A 65 5.86 -5.45 9.65
CA MET A 65 6.80 -5.17 10.74
C MET A 65 7.55 -6.42 11.20
N GLU A 66 6.89 -7.58 11.22
CA GLU A 66 7.53 -8.86 11.61
C GLU A 66 8.55 -9.34 10.58
N PHE A 67 8.24 -9.18 9.28
CA PHE A 67 9.09 -9.67 8.18
C PHE A 67 9.90 -8.57 7.50
N CYS A 68 9.94 -7.37 8.07
CA CYS A 68 10.39 -6.16 7.40
C CYS A 68 11.74 -6.31 6.67
N ASN A 69 12.75 -6.87 7.34
CA ASN A 69 14.10 -7.01 6.80
C ASN A 69 14.23 -8.08 5.69
N LEU A 70 13.20 -8.91 5.52
CA LEU A 70 13.13 -9.97 4.52
C LEU A 70 12.25 -9.58 3.34
N LEU A 71 11.45 -8.51 3.45
CA LEU A 71 10.56 -8.07 2.40
C LEU A 71 11.36 -7.39 1.27
N PRO A 72 11.16 -7.78 0.01
CA PRO A 72 11.70 -7.06 -1.13
C PRO A 72 11.19 -5.61 -1.13
N LEU A 73 12.04 -4.69 -1.59
CA LEU A 73 11.57 -3.35 -1.92
C LEU A 73 10.52 -3.42 -3.03
N PHE A 74 9.60 -2.47 -3.03
CA PHE A 74 8.46 -2.42 -3.94
C PHE A 74 7.43 -3.55 -3.74
N THR A 75 7.37 -4.12 -2.54
CA THR A 75 6.30 -5.08 -2.18
C THR A 75 4.97 -4.34 -1.95
N PRO A 76 3.84 -4.78 -2.51
CA PRO A 76 2.53 -4.18 -2.24
C PRO A 76 2.09 -4.53 -0.82
N ILE A 77 1.61 -3.53 -0.09
CA ILE A 77 1.18 -3.66 1.30
C ILE A 77 -0.15 -2.95 1.51
N ALA A 78 -0.94 -3.43 2.45
CA ALA A 78 -2.19 -2.79 2.83
C ALA A 78 -2.59 -3.12 4.27
N THR A 79 -3.51 -2.35 4.82
CA THR A 79 -4.13 -2.65 6.11
C THR A 79 -5.18 -3.74 5.97
N PHE A 80 -5.26 -4.65 6.94
CA PHE A 80 -6.29 -5.69 7.00
C PHE A 80 -6.94 -5.73 8.37
N ILE A 81 -8.27 -5.87 8.40
CA ILE A 81 -9.02 -6.22 9.61
C ILE A 81 -9.29 -7.73 9.54
N ASP A 82 -8.81 -8.46 10.53
CA ASP A 82 -8.76 -9.93 10.54
C ASP A 82 -8.08 -10.51 9.30
N LYS A 83 -8.83 -11.00 8.32
CA LYS A 83 -8.34 -11.57 7.05
C LYS A 83 -8.81 -10.80 5.82
N LEU A 84 -9.63 -9.77 6.00
CA LEU A 84 -10.33 -9.08 4.92
C LEU A 84 -9.74 -7.70 4.71
N TYR A 85 -9.55 -7.36 3.44
CA TYR A 85 -9.31 -5.98 3.05
C TYR A 85 -10.61 -5.17 3.19
N GLN A 86 -10.51 -3.94 3.66
CA GLN A 86 -11.65 -3.03 3.82
C GLN A 86 -11.53 -1.91 2.77
N PRO A 87 -12.26 -1.95 1.65
CA PRO A 87 -12.14 -0.92 0.60
C PRO A 87 -12.55 0.49 1.06
N ASP A 88 -13.49 0.58 2.00
CA ASP A 88 -14.10 1.84 2.45
C ASP A 88 -13.43 2.41 3.72
N GLY A 89 -12.18 2.05 3.97
CA GLY A 89 -11.47 2.52 5.16
C GLY A 89 -10.10 1.89 5.37
N GLY A 90 -9.63 1.03 4.47
CA GLY A 90 -8.26 0.53 4.44
C GLY A 90 -7.31 1.50 3.75
N LYS A 91 -6.01 1.30 3.97
CA LYS A 91 -4.95 1.99 3.24
C LYS A 91 -4.03 0.98 2.58
N ALA A 92 -3.61 1.29 1.36
CA ALA A 92 -2.67 0.51 0.57
C ALA A 92 -1.48 1.36 0.12
N GLY A 93 -0.41 0.68 -0.28
CA GLY A 93 0.79 1.32 -0.77
C GLY A 93 1.88 0.33 -1.14
N ILE A 94 3.07 0.86 -1.41
CA ILE A 94 4.23 0.10 -1.86
C ILE A 94 5.36 0.27 -0.86
N PHE A 95 5.82 -0.83 -0.27
CA PHE A 95 6.89 -0.85 0.73
C PHE A 95 8.25 -0.43 0.14
N LEU A 96 8.99 0.44 0.84
CA LEU A 96 10.31 0.94 0.43
C LEU A 96 11.44 0.63 1.42
N GLY A 97 11.16 0.00 2.54
CA GLY A 97 12.19 -0.40 3.48
C GLY A 97 11.86 -0.07 4.93
N CYS A 98 12.59 -0.72 5.82
CA CYS A 98 12.40 -0.63 7.26
C CYS A 98 13.01 0.63 7.86
N LEU A 99 12.41 1.04 8.97
CA LEU A 99 12.93 2.02 9.91
C LEU A 99 12.94 1.39 11.31
N PRO A 100 13.73 1.91 12.27
CA PRO A 100 13.79 1.35 13.63
C PRO A 100 12.42 1.21 14.32
N ASP A 101 11.50 2.11 14.01
CA ASP A 101 10.17 2.24 14.62
C ASP A 101 9.02 2.06 13.61
N GLY A 102 9.30 1.54 12.40
CA GLY A 102 8.32 1.53 11.33
C GLY A 102 8.86 1.15 9.95
N PHE A 103 8.27 1.72 8.90
CA PHE A 103 8.76 1.56 7.54
C PHE A 103 8.38 2.73 6.62
N LYS A 104 9.05 2.79 5.47
CA LYS A 104 8.74 3.71 4.38
C LYS A 104 7.74 3.08 3.41
N VAL A 105 6.76 3.85 2.99
CA VAL A 105 5.72 3.44 2.03
C VAL A 105 5.52 4.50 0.97
N VAL A 106 5.31 4.10 -0.28
CA VAL A 106 4.76 4.96 -1.32
C VAL A 106 3.25 4.86 -1.31
N THR A 107 2.57 5.99 -1.29
CA THR A 107 1.10 6.04 -1.31
C THR A 107 0.62 7.35 -1.93
N ASN A 108 -0.60 7.35 -2.47
CA ASN A 108 -1.34 8.52 -2.96
C ASN A 108 -2.40 9.03 -1.96
N ASP A 109 -2.27 8.65 -0.69
CA ASP A 109 -3.08 9.11 0.44
C ASP A 109 -2.51 10.42 1.05
N THR A 110 -3.33 11.34 1.58
CA THR A 110 -2.82 12.52 2.33
C THR A 110 -2.56 12.18 3.80
N ASN A 111 -1.84 13.03 4.53
CA ASN A 111 -1.56 12.81 5.95
C ASN A 111 -2.77 13.12 6.86
N GLN A 112 -4.00 13.07 6.34
CA GLN A 112 -5.18 13.48 7.09
C GLN A 112 -5.98 12.28 7.60
N PHE A 113 -6.59 12.50 8.76
CA PHE A 113 -7.44 11.58 9.51
C PHE A 113 -8.76 11.23 8.79
N ALA A 114 -8.85 11.44 7.46
CA ALA A 114 -10.07 11.20 6.71
C ALA A 114 -10.11 9.77 6.16
N VAL A 115 -11.34 9.26 6.04
CA VAL A 115 -11.69 7.85 5.85
C VAL A 115 -11.37 7.36 4.43
N GLN A 116 -10.99 8.26 3.51
CA GLN A 116 -10.59 7.94 2.15
C GLN A 116 -9.91 9.19 1.56
N ASP A 117 -8.58 9.27 1.61
CA ASP A 117 -7.89 10.41 1.00
C ASP A 117 -7.69 10.18 -0.48
N CYS A 118 -8.39 11.02 -1.23
CA CYS A 118 -8.29 11.12 -2.67
C CYS A 118 -7.59 12.42 -3.03
N TYR A 119 -7.05 12.50 -4.26
CA TYR A 119 -6.42 13.70 -4.83
C TYR A 119 -5.01 14.05 -4.35
N SER A 120 -4.33 13.16 -3.63
CA SER A 120 -2.90 13.34 -3.37
C SER A 120 -2.06 12.82 -4.52
N GLY A 121 -1.01 13.57 -4.86
CA GLY A 121 0.07 13.02 -5.66
C GLY A 121 0.78 11.88 -4.90
N VAL A 122 1.38 10.97 -5.67
CA VAL A 122 2.16 9.86 -5.13
C VAL A 122 3.36 10.39 -4.35
N GLN A 123 3.50 9.96 -3.11
CA GLN A 123 4.51 10.45 -2.18
C GLN A 123 5.07 9.34 -1.29
N ILE A 124 6.24 9.58 -0.70
CA ILE A 124 6.84 8.68 0.30
C ILE A 124 6.40 9.14 1.69
N LYS A 125 5.87 8.21 2.47
CA LYS A 125 5.52 8.39 3.88
C LYS A 125 6.32 7.47 4.77
N HIS A 126 6.50 7.91 6.01
CA HIS A 126 7.05 7.09 7.10
C HIS A 126 5.88 6.71 8.02
N LEU A 127 5.61 5.42 8.14
CA LEU A 127 4.64 4.93 9.12
C LEU A 127 5.39 4.52 10.37
N GLN A 128 5.09 5.19 11.49
CA GLN A 128 5.73 4.98 12.78
C GLN A 128 4.74 4.37 13.78
N LYS A 129 5.24 3.52 14.68
CA LYS A 129 4.42 2.95 15.76
C LYS A 129 3.74 4.05 16.59
N GLY A 130 2.53 3.76 17.08
CA GLY A 130 1.77 4.65 17.96
C GLY A 130 0.76 5.57 17.26
N GLY A 131 0.53 5.39 15.95
CA GLY A 131 -0.56 6.04 15.23
C GLY A 131 -1.94 5.40 15.50
N ILE A 132 -3.00 6.01 14.97
CA ILE A 132 -4.32 5.35 14.85
C ILE A 132 -4.22 4.17 13.87
N PHE A 133 -5.21 3.27 13.84
CA PHE A 133 -5.15 1.99 13.09
C PHE A 133 -4.52 2.09 11.69
N LEU A 134 -4.96 3.05 10.86
CA LEU A 134 -4.50 3.25 9.49
C LEU A 134 -3.10 3.86 9.35
N HIS A 135 -2.53 4.36 10.44
CA HIS A 135 -1.20 4.95 10.49
C HIS A 135 -0.25 4.14 11.37
N ASP A 136 -0.75 3.08 12.02
CA ASP A 136 0.07 2.14 12.78
C ASP A 136 0.66 1.08 11.83
N PRO A 137 1.98 1.02 11.67
CA PRO A 137 2.64 0.05 10.79
C PRO A 137 2.35 -1.41 11.18
N SER A 138 1.92 -1.68 12.42
CA SER A 138 1.58 -3.03 12.89
C SER A 138 0.34 -3.60 12.19
N ASN A 139 -0.50 -2.76 11.60
CA ASN A 139 -1.72 -3.18 10.89
C ASN A 139 -1.51 -3.45 9.41
N TYR A 140 -0.29 -3.28 8.91
CA TYR A 140 0.04 -3.49 7.50
C TYR A 140 0.57 -4.90 7.24
N PHE A 141 0.05 -5.49 6.18
CA PHE A 141 0.40 -6.81 5.71
C PHE A 141 0.72 -6.77 4.22
N VAL A 142 1.53 -7.73 3.76
CA VAL A 142 1.77 -7.96 2.35
C VAL A 142 0.45 -8.27 1.64
N VAL A 143 0.22 -7.65 0.50
CA VAL A 143 -0.94 -7.91 -0.36
C VAL A 143 -0.60 -9.02 -1.35
N ARG A 144 -1.50 -9.99 -1.47
CA ARG A 144 -1.42 -11.09 -2.45
C ARG A 144 -2.73 -11.17 -3.23
N TRP A 145 -2.68 -11.66 -4.46
CA TRP A 145 -3.81 -11.95 -5.34
C TRP A 145 -3.43 -13.00 -6.36
#